data_AF-A0A2J6QH47-F1
#
_entry.id   AF-A0A2J6QH47-F1
#
_cell.length_a   1.000
_cell.length_b   1.000
_cell.length_c   1.000
_cell.angle_alpha   90.00
_cell.angle_beta   90.00
_cell.angle_gamma   90.00
#
_symmetry.space_group_name_H-M   'P 1'
#
loop_
_entity.id
_entity.type
_entity.pdbx_description
1 polymer ?
#
loop_
_entity_poly.entity_id
_entity_poly.type
_entity_poly.pdbx_seq_one_letter_code
_entity_poly.pdbx_strand_id
1 'polypeptide(L)'
;MAYAYTPLQGANSIRLLQLESGSYSAPLKARLASSRLEDHCYEALSYVWGEPDLSEVLLVDDKEFKISKNLHTILLHLRYLERIRCVRTLWIDAICINQEDVIEKGQQVGFMGRIYEEADDVLCWLG
;
A
#
# COMPACT_ATOMS: atom_id res chain seq x y z
N MET A 1 -0.68 0.10 -19.11
CA MET A 1 0.77 0.31 -18.88
C MET A 1 1.07 -0.10 -17.45
N ALA A 2 2.22 -0.73 -17.18
CA ALA A 2 2.62 -1.10 -15.83
C ALA A 2 2.99 0.14 -14.99
N TYR A 3 2.71 0.09 -13.69
CA TYR A 3 3.15 1.12 -12.76
C TYR A 3 4.68 1.13 -12.65
N ALA A 4 5.26 2.32 -12.51
CA ALA A 4 6.69 2.51 -12.31
C ALA A 4 6.90 3.41 -11.10
N TYR A 5 7.73 2.96 -10.16
CA TYR A 5 8.01 3.72 -8.94
C TYR A 5 8.78 5.00 -9.23
N THR A 6 8.44 6.05 -8.50
CA THR A 6 9.29 7.25 -8.38
C THR A 6 10.21 7.06 -7.17
N PRO A 7 11.53 7.30 -7.29
CA PRO A 7 12.46 7.17 -6.16
C PRO A 7 12.03 8.02 -4.96
N LEU A 8 12.13 7.45 -3.76
CA LEU A 8 11.92 8.20 -2.52
C LEU A 8 12.99 9.28 -2.36
N GLN A 9 12.58 10.51 -2.07
CA GLN A 9 13.49 11.64 -1.88
C GLN A 9 13.63 11.94 -0.38
N GLY A 10 14.86 12.05 0.09
CA GLY A 10 15.17 12.43 1.48
C GLY A 10 15.21 11.26 2.48
N ALA A 11 15.79 11.53 3.65
CA ALA A 11 15.83 10.57 4.75
C ALA A 11 14.45 10.47 5.45
N ASN A 12 14.10 9.27 5.91
CA ASN A 12 12.84 8.94 6.59
C ASN A 12 11.58 9.13 5.72
N SER A 13 11.74 9.08 4.39
CA SER A 13 10.60 9.12 3.47
C SER A 13 10.01 7.72 3.28
N ILE A 14 8.69 7.65 3.23
CA ILE A 14 7.90 6.44 2.98
C ILE A 14 6.90 6.71 1.86
N ARG A 15 6.39 5.65 1.22
CA ARG A 15 5.20 5.77 0.36
C ARG A 15 3.97 5.34 1.14
N LEU A 16 2.88 6.03 0.93
CA LEU A 16 1.56 5.70 1.46
C LEU A 16 0.60 5.42 0.30
N LEU A 17 -0.14 4.34 0.43
CA LEU A 17 -1.19 3.94 -0.50
C LEU A 17 -2.48 4.66 -0.12
N GLN A 18 -2.97 5.51 -1.01
CA GLN A 18 -4.28 6.16 -0.87
C GLN A 18 -5.30 5.33 -1.64
N LEU A 19 -5.96 4.40 -0.95
CA LEU A 19 -6.97 3.49 -1.52
C LEU A 19 -8.29 4.24 -1.73
N GLU A 20 -8.77 4.29 -2.97
CA GLU A 20 -10.02 4.98 -3.33
C GLU A 20 -11.25 4.14 -2.95
N SER A 21 -12.30 4.80 -2.45
CA SER A 21 -13.63 4.23 -2.26
C SER A 21 -14.23 3.68 -3.56
N GLY A 22 -15.08 2.66 -3.48
CA GLY A 22 -15.76 2.10 -4.66
C GLY A 22 -16.80 1.05 -4.29
N SER A 23 -17.65 0.67 -5.24
CA SER A 23 -18.56 -0.47 -5.08
C SER A 23 -17.78 -1.78 -5.12
N TYR A 24 -18.36 -2.86 -4.59
CA TYR A 24 -17.72 -4.19 -4.55
C TYR A 24 -17.26 -4.66 -5.93
N SER A 25 -18.04 -4.39 -6.98
CA SER A 25 -17.73 -4.77 -8.37
C SER A 25 -16.81 -3.78 -9.11
N ALA A 26 -16.55 -2.59 -8.54
CA ALA A 26 -15.65 -1.63 -9.16
C ALA A 26 -14.18 -2.08 -8.98
N PRO A 27 -13.32 -1.84 -9.98
CA PRO A 27 -11.89 -2.09 -9.85
C PRO A 27 -11.28 -1.38 -8.63
N LEU A 28 -10.27 -1.99 -8.01
CA LEU A 28 -9.47 -1.32 -6.99
C LEU A 28 -8.63 -0.22 -7.65
N LYS A 29 -8.72 0.99 -7.10
CA LYS A 29 -7.95 2.15 -7.53
C LYS A 29 -7.24 2.76 -6.33
N ALA A 30 -6.03 3.22 -6.56
CA ALA A 30 -5.26 3.90 -5.54
C ALA A 30 -4.27 4.89 -6.15
N ARG A 31 -3.65 5.67 -5.27
CA ARG A 31 -2.48 6.51 -5.57
C ARG A 31 -1.36 6.18 -4.61
N LEU A 32 -0.12 6.34 -5.05
CA LEU A 32 1.04 6.25 -4.17
C LEU A 32 1.63 7.65 -3.95
N ALA A 33 1.55 8.12 -2.71
CA ALA A 33 2.09 9.41 -2.31
C ALA A 33 3.37 9.19 -1.49
N SER A 34 4.44 9.91 -1.82
CA SER A 34 5.65 9.95 -0.98
C SER A 34 5.49 11.02 0.08
N SER A 35 5.85 10.68 1.32
CA SER A 35 5.80 11.60 2.47
C SER A 35 6.91 11.28 3.45
N ARG A 36 7.20 12.20 4.37
CA ARG A 36 8.04 11.86 5.54
C ARG A 36 7.17 11.09 6.53
N LEU A 37 7.80 10.17 7.25
CA LEU A 37 7.14 9.28 8.20
C LEU A 37 6.20 9.99 9.19
N GLU A 38 6.62 11.14 9.70
CA GLU A 38 5.95 11.88 10.78
C GLU A 38 4.90 12.90 10.28
N ASP A 39 4.78 13.07 8.96
CA ASP A 39 3.98 14.16 8.37
C ASP A 39 2.53 13.75 8.07
N HIS A 40 2.18 12.46 8.18
CA HIS A 40 0.89 11.92 7.73
C HIS A 40 0.32 10.87 8.68
N CYS A 41 -1.01 10.89 8.81
CA CYS A 41 -1.81 9.83 9.42
C CYS A 41 -2.00 8.66 8.43
N TYR A 42 -1.77 7.44 8.89
CA TYR A 42 -1.92 6.22 8.10
C TYR A 42 -2.07 4.99 9.01
N GLU A 43 -2.65 3.94 8.43
CA GLU A 43 -2.75 2.62 9.07
C GLU A 43 -1.73 1.67 8.43
N ALA A 44 -1.04 0.87 9.22
CA ALA A 44 -0.11 -0.14 8.71
C ALA A 44 -0.80 -1.50 8.59
N LEU A 45 -0.59 -2.21 7.48
CA LEU A 45 -1.14 -3.55 7.26
C LEU A 45 -0.13 -4.64 7.65
N SER A 46 -0.48 -5.45 8.63
CA SER A 46 0.23 -6.69 8.98
C SER A 46 -0.54 -7.91 8.47
N TYR A 47 0.06 -8.66 7.55
CA TYR A 47 -0.57 -9.82 6.93
C TYR A 47 0.48 -10.82 6.44
N VAL A 48 0.07 -12.07 6.27
CA VAL A 48 0.92 -13.08 5.61
C VAL A 48 0.86 -12.86 4.10
N TRP A 49 2.02 -12.64 3.47
CA TRP A 49 2.11 -12.40 2.02
C TRP A 49 1.50 -13.54 1.19
N GLY A 50 1.63 -14.78 1.67
CA GLY A 50 1.15 -15.98 1.01
C GLY A 50 2.00 -16.36 -0.20
N GLU A 51 1.42 -17.12 -1.12
CA GLU A 51 2.07 -17.44 -2.40
C GLU A 51 2.10 -16.19 -3.30
N PRO A 52 3.20 -15.94 -4.03
CA PRO A 52 3.34 -14.81 -4.94
C PRO A 52 2.57 -15.04 -6.25
N ASP A 53 1.30 -15.44 -6.17
CA ASP A 53 0.39 -15.46 -7.31
C ASP A 53 -0.03 -14.03 -7.65
N LEU A 54 0.82 -13.31 -8.37
CA LEU A 54 0.62 -11.94 -8.84
C LEU A 54 -0.40 -11.86 -10.01
N SER A 55 -1.54 -12.51 -9.83
CA SER A 55 -2.61 -12.65 -10.82
C SER A 55 -3.59 -11.46 -10.82
N GLU A 56 -3.75 -10.78 -9.69
CA GLU A 56 -4.71 -9.70 -9.52
C GLU A 56 -4.11 -8.31 -9.83
N VAL A 57 -4.99 -7.34 -10.07
CA VAL A 57 -4.61 -5.98 -10.49
C VAL A 57 -5.17 -4.91 -9.54
N LEU A 58 -4.27 -4.04 -9.06
CA LEU A 58 -4.59 -2.75 -8.49
C LEU A 58 -4.23 -1.66 -9.50
N LEU A 59 -5.12 -0.70 -9.73
CA LEU A 59 -4.83 0.45 -10.58
C LEU A 59 -4.21 1.57 -9.73
N VAL A 60 -2.90 1.79 -9.87
CA VAL A 60 -2.18 2.88 -9.19
C VAL A 60 -1.90 3.98 -10.19
N ASP A 61 -2.44 5.18 -9.97
CA ASP A 61 -2.35 6.31 -10.91
C ASP A 61 -2.74 5.90 -12.36
N ASP A 62 -3.84 5.15 -12.48
CA ASP A 62 -4.37 4.56 -13.72
C ASP A 62 -3.41 3.60 -14.46
N LYS A 63 -2.37 3.12 -13.78
CA LYS A 63 -1.44 2.09 -14.27
C LYS A 63 -1.63 0.77 -13.53
N GLU A 64 -1.38 -0.33 -14.21
CA GLU A 64 -1.54 -1.67 -13.61
C GLU A 64 -0.39 -1.96 -12.64
N PHE A 65 -0.75 -2.33 -11.41
CA PHE A 65 0.15 -2.86 -10.40
C PHE A 65 -0.33 -4.27 -10.04
N LYS A 66 0.54 -5.27 -10.24
CA LYS A 66 0.20 -6.67 -9.96
C LYS A 66 0.34 -6.94 -8.47
N ILE A 67 -0.71 -7.55 -7.89
CA ILE A 67 -0.76 -7.91 -6.47
C ILE A 67 -1.18 -9.37 -6.31
N SER A 68 -0.91 -9.94 -5.13
CA SER A 68 -1.39 -11.28 -4.83
C SER A 68 -2.91 -11.30 -4.65
N LYS A 69 -3.52 -12.46 -4.87
CA LYS A 69 -4.94 -12.69 -4.59
C LYS A 69 -5.33 -12.39 -3.14
N ASN A 70 -4.44 -12.72 -2.19
CA ASN A 70 -4.65 -12.40 -0.79
C ASN A 70 -4.72 -10.88 -0.59
N LEU A 71 -3.74 -10.14 -1.11
CA LEU A 71 -3.69 -8.69 -0.96
C LEU A 71 -4.87 -8.00 -1.66
N HIS A 72 -5.31 -8.51 -2.82
CA HIS A 72 -6.51 -8.02 -3.49
C HIS A 72 -7.75 -8.19 -2.62
N THR A 73 -7.90 -9.35 -1.97
CA THR A 73 -9.01 -9.64 -1.06
C THR A 73 -8.98 -8.70 0.15
N ILE A 74 -7.80 -8.49 0.76
CA ILE A 74 -7.62 -7.55 1.86
C ILE A 74 -8.05 -6.14 1.46
N LEU A 75 -7.55 -5.64 0.33
CA LEU A 75 -7.89 -4.29 -0.14
C LEU A 75 -9.38 -4.12 -0.44
N LEU A 76 -10.08 -5.15 -0.94
CA LEU A 76 -11.53 -5.11 -1.10
C LEU A 76 -12.26 -4.94 0.25
N HIS A 77 -11.78 -5.59 1.31
CA HIS A 77 -12.35 -5.48 2.66
C HIS A 77 -12.01 -4.15 3.34
N LEU A 78 -10.81 -3.61 3.07
CA LEU A 78 -10.37 -2.34 3.66
C LEU A 78 -10.96 -1.11 2.95
N ARG A 79 -11.32 -1.22 1.67
CA ARG A 79 -11.89 -0.13 0.89
C ARG A 79 -13.22 0.34 1.48
N TYR A 80 -13.41 1.66 1.53
CA TYR A 80 -14.71 2.23 1.86
C TYR A 80 -15.74 1.92 0.76
N LEU A 81 -16.77 1.15 1.11
CA LEU A 81 -17.91 0.85 0.24
C LEU A 81 -18.88 2.02 0.20
N GLU A 82 -19.28 2.42 -1.00
CA GLU A 82 -20.38 3.38 -1.28
C GLU A 82 -20.22 4.78 -0.64
N ARG A 83 -19.06 5.10 -0.06
CA ARG A 83 -18.73 6.46 0.42
C ARG A 83 -18.15 7.27 -0.73
N ILE A 84 -18.81 8.35 -1.11
CA ILE A 84 -18.40 9.19 -2.24
C ILE A 84 -17.10 9.95 -1.90
N ARG A 85 -16.06 9.78 -2.74
CA ARG A 85 -14.78 10.52 -2.67
C ARG A 85 -14.02 10.36 -1.34
N CYS A 86 -14.13 9.21 -0.68
CA CYS A 86 -13.30 8.89 0.48
C CYS A 86 -12.05 8.11 0.06
N VAL A 87 -10.95 8.34 0.76
CA VAL A 87 -9.71 7.58 0.61
C VAL A 87 -9.30 7.00 1.95
N ARG A 88 -8.68 5.82 1.94
CA ARG A 88 -8.06 5.20 3.11
C ARG A 88 -6.54 5.19 2.90
N THR A 89 -5.79 5.74 3.84
CA THR A 89 -4.33 5.86 3.75
C THR A 89 -3.69 4.68 4.46
N LEU A 90 -3.00 3.83 3.70
CA LEU A 90 -2.43 2.58 4.18
C LEU A 90 -0.92 2.55 3.91
N TRP A 91 -0.17 1.95 4.82
CA TRP A 91 1.18 1.46 4.53
C TRP A 91 1.14 -0.07 4.39
N ILE A 92 1.60 -0.56 3.23
CA ILE A 92 1.63 -1.98 2.89
C ILE A 92 2.98 -2.27 2.27
N ASP A 93 3.83 -3.06 2.94
CA ASP A 93 5.21 -3.34 2.49
C ASP A 93 5.31 -3.77 1.01
N ALA A 94 4.43 -4.64 0.53
CA ALA A 94 4.43 -5.17 -0.83
C ALA A 94 4.11 -4.13 -1.91
N ILE A 95 3.52 -2.98 -1.53
CA ILE A 95 3.12 -1.90 -2.47
C ILE A 95 3.89 -0.60 -2.20
N CYS A 96 4.14 -0.26 -0.94
CA CYS A 96 4.80 0.99 -0.55
C CYS A 96 6.31 0.94 -0.75
N ILE A 97 6.91 -0.25 -0.69
CA ILE A 97 8.33 -0.49 -0.93
C ILE A 97 8.52 -0.98 -2.36
N ASN A 98 9.45 -0.35 -3.09
CA ASN A 98 9.88 -0.86 -4.38
C ASN A 98 10.68 -2.15 -4.18
N GLN A 99 10.02 -3.30 -4.36
CA GLN A 99 10.61 -4.63 -4.12
C GLN A 99 11.77 -4.98 -5.06
N GLU A 100 11.87 -4.31 -6.21
CA GLU A 100 12.93 -4.52 -7.20
C GLU A 100 14.18 -3.67 -6.93
N ASP A 101 14.07 -2.62 -6.12
CA ASP A 101 15.20 -1.79 -5.69
C ASP A 101 15.74 -2.31 -4.35
N VAL A 102 16.84 -3.05 -4.40
CA VAL A 102 17.48 -3.66 -3.22
C VAL A 102 17.93 -2.61 -2.20
N ILE A 103 18.36 -1.42 -2.65
CA ILE A 103 18.84 -0.35 -1.77
C ILE A 103 17.64 0.24 -1.03
N GLU A 104 16.59 0.62 -1.76
CA GLU A 104 15.37 1.15 -1.16
C GLU A 104 14.74 0.12 -0.22
N LYS A 105 14.62 -1.13 -0.65
CA LYS A 105 14.07 -2.22 0.15
C LYS A 105 14.83 -2.39 1.46
N GLY A 106 16.16 -2.40 1.43
CA GLY A 106 16.98 -2.50 2.64
C GLY A 106 16.73 -1.34 3.61
N GLN A 107 16.62 -0.11 3.08
CA GLN A 107 16.33 1.07 3.88
C GLN A 107 14.94 1.01 4.52
N GLN A 108 13.90 0.68 3.74
CA GLN A 108 12.53 0.61 4.23
C GLN A 108 12.33 -0.54 5.23
N VAL A 109 12.96 -1.69 5.01
CA VAL A 109 12.96 -2.79 5.99
C VAL A 109 13.61 -2.36 7.30
N GLY A 110 14.71 -1.62 7.25
CA GLY A 110 15.33 -1.02 8.43
C GLY A 110 14.43 -0.02 9.17
N PHE A 111 13.47 0.61 8.47
CA PHE A 111 12.50 1.54 9.04
C PHE A 111 11.20 0.90 9.53
N MET A 112 10.95 -0.38 9.24
CA MET A 112 9.67 -1.02 9.56
C MET A 112 9.27 -0.82 11.02
N GLY A 113 10.20 -0.98 11.97
CA GLY A 113 9.90 -0.76 13.39
C GLY A 113 9.26 0.60 13.67
N ARG A 114 9.85 1.67 13.13
CA ARG A 114 9.32 3.04 13.26
C ARG A 114 8.02 3.24 12.47
N ILE A 115 7.90 2.61 11.30
CA ILE A 115 6.67 2.71 10.49
C ILE A 115 5.48 2.09 11.23
N TYR A 116 5.66 0.95 11.87
CA TYR A 116 4.58 0.35 12.67
C TYR A 116 4.33 1.11 13.97
N GLU A 117 5.36 1.70 14.58
CA GLU A 117 5.24 2.51 15.81
C GLU A 117 4.49 3.82 15.58
N GLU A 118 4.72 4.50 14.46
CA GLU A 118 4.11 5.79 14.11
C GLU A 118 2.76 5.66 13.38
N ALA A 119 2.31 4.44 13.08
CA ALA A 119 1.01 4.22 12.46
C ALA A 119 -0.13 4.52 13.47
N ASP A 120 -1.22 5.13 13.00
CA ASP A 120 -2.40 5.39 13.84
C ASP A 120 -3.03 4.09 14.34
N ASP A 121 -3.08 3.09 13.44
CA ASP A 121 -3.55 1.74 13.73
C ASP A 121 -2.71 0.72 12.96
N VAL A 122 -2.57 -0.47 13.54
CA VAL A 122 -2.00 -1.65 12.86
C VAL A 122 -3.12 -2.65 12.59
N LEU A 123 -3.44 -2.81 11.31
CA LEU A 123 -4.48 -3.72 10.83
C LEU A 123 -3.89 -5.11 10.64
N CYS A 124 -4.32 -6.07 11.45
CA CYS A 124 -3.89 -7.46 11.33
C CYS A 124 -4.88 -8.29 10.49
N TRP A 125 -4.41 -8.92 9.42
CA TRP A 125 -5.20 -9.83 8.60
C TRP A 125 -4.74 -11.29 8.76
N LEU A 126 -5.65 -12.15 9.22
CA LEU A 126 -5.35 -13.55 9.56
C LEU A 126 -5.80 -14.58 8.50
N GLY A 127 -6.53 -14.15 7.47
CA GLY A 127 -7.14 -15.04 6.47
C GLY A 127 -8.63 -15.26 6.68
#